data_AF-A0A535INK1-F1
#
_entry.id   AF-A0A535INK1-F1
#
_cell.length_a   1.000
_cell.length_b   1.000
_cell.length_c   1.000
_cell.angle_alpha   90.00
_cell.angle_beta   90.00
_cell.angle_gamma   90.00
#
_symmetry.space_group_name_H-M   'P 1'
#
loop_
_entity.id
_entity.type
_entity.pdbx_description
1 polymer ?
#
loop_
_entity_poly.entity_id
_entity_poly.type
_entity_poly.pdbx_seq_one_letter_code
_entity_poly.pdbx_strand_id
1 'polypeptide(L)'
;MTTLAILADIHGNMPALEAVIKDLRQVGVDHVVVAGDCINWGPFSLEVVERIAREAWAVIRGNNEFYLLDYQTGRARHLPGAPLTPDLLARFAEVDASAYRPPAYQQFD
;
A
#
# COMPACT_ATOMS: atom_id res chain seq x y z
N MET A 1 4.85 21.65 22.35
CA MET A 1 3.91 20.61 21.90
C MET A 1 4.58 19.85 20.79
N THR A 2 4.48 18.53 20.77
CA THR A 2 5.03 17.68 19.69
C THR A 2 4.02 17.59 18.55
N THR A 3 4.48 17.75 17.32
CA THR A 3 3.71 17.66 16.09
C THR A 3 4.04 16.38 15.33
N LEU A 4 3.02 15.64 14.92
CA LEU A 4 3.14 14.36 14.25
C LEU A 4 2.37 14.41 12.92
N ALA A 5 3.04 14.02 11.84
CA ALA A 5 2.38 13.73 10.56
C ALA A 5 2.13 12.23 10.41
N ILE A 6 0.94 11.88 9.93
CA ILE A 6 0.55 10.50 9.65
C ILE A 6 0.23 10.40 8.16
N LEU A 7 0.93 9.50 7.46
CA LEU A 7 0.71 9.18 6.06
C LEU A 7 0.14 7.77 5.95
N ALA A 8 -0.75 7.52 4.99
CA ALA A 8 -1.35 6.21 4.76
C ALA A 8 -1.70 6.06 3.27
N ASP A 9 -1.88 4.81 2.82
CA ASP A 9 -2.47 4.48 1.51
C ASP A 9 -1.77 5.16 0.33
N ILE A 10 -0.43 5.25 0.38
CA ILE A 10 0.38 5.89 -0.66
C ILE A 10 0.27 5.13 -1.98
N HIS A 11 0.14 3.80 -1.92
CA HIS A 11 -0.21 2.96 -3.06
C HIS A 11 0.60 3.24 -4.34
N GLY A 12 1.92 3.28 -4.24
CA GLY A 12 2.80 3.51 -5.39
C GLY A 12 2.65 4.89 -6.04
N ASN A 13 2.02 5.86 -5.38
CA ASN A 13 1.84 7.22 -5.89
C ASN A 13 3.05 8.10 -5.53
N MET A 14 4.17 7.89 -6.24
CA MET A 14 5.39 8.66 -6.04
C MET A 14 5.20 10.17 -6.19
N PRO A 15 4.49 10.69 -7.22
CA PRO A 15 4.27 12.15 -7.34
C PRO A 15 3.55 12.76 -6.12
N ALA A 16 2.54 12.08 -5.57
CA ALA A 16 1.86 12.54 -4.36
C ALA A 16 2.79 12.51 -3.14
N LEU A 17 3.57 11.43 -2.97
CA LEU A 17 4.54 11.32 -1.88
C LEU A 17 5.59 12.45 -1.93
N GLU A 18 6.11 12.80 -3.11
CA GLU A 18 7.05 13.91 -3.26
C GLU A 18 6.46 15.26 -2.87
N ALA A 19 5.20 15.52 -3.27
CA ALA A 19 4.48 16.73 -2.90
C ALA A 19 4.30 16.83 -1.37
N VAL A 20 3.91 15.73 -0.73
CA VAL A 20 3.74 15.65 0.73
C VAL A 20 5.08 15.82 1.45
N ILE A 21 6.16 15.20 0.99
CA ILE A 21 7.50 15.38 1.59
C ILE A 21 7.91 16.85 1.56
N LYS A 22 7.65 17.55 0.44
CA LYS A 22 7.95 18.97 0.32
C LYS A 22 7.15 19.80 1.31
N ASP A 23 5.86 19.51 1.48
CA ASP A 23 4.98 20.20 2.43
C ASP A 23 5.40 19.95 3.88
N LEU A 24 5.67 18.70 4.27
CA LEU A 24 6.14 18.33 5.61
C LEU A 24 7.43 19.07 6.01
N ARG A 25 8.35 19.26 5.05
CA ARG A 25 9.58 20.04 5.26
C ARG A 25 9.31 21.53 5.49
N GLN A 26 8.24 22.09 4.91
CA GLN A 26 7.85 23.48 5.14
C GLN A 26 7.14 23.66 6.48
N VAL A 27 6.30 22.70 6.87
CA VAL A 27 5.60 22.70 8.16
C VAL A 27 6.57 22.47 9.33
N GLY A 28 7.62 21.67 9.13
CA GLY A 28 8.62 21.39 10.16
C GLY A 28 8.10 20.50 11.29
N VAL A 29 7.44 19.39 10.95
CA VAL A 29 6.90 18.43 11.93
C VAL A 29 8.00 17.70 12.69
N ASP A 30 7.75 17.35 13.96
CA ASP A 30 8.74 16.65 14.80
C ASP A 30 8.91 15.18 14.40
N HIS A 31 7.81 14.53 14.00
CA HIS A 31 7.79 13.11 13.64
C HIS A 31 6.87 12.82 12.46
N VAL A 32 7.19 11.74 11.73
CA VAL A 32 6.36 11.19 10.64
C VAL A 32 6.17 9.70 10.87
N VAL A 33 4.93 9.23 10.72
CA VAL A 33 4.56 7.80 10.75
C VAL A 33 3.83 7.46 9.46
N VAL A 34 4.19 6.33 8.85
CA VAL A 34 3.49 5.75 7.70
C VAL A 34 2.66 4.56 8.18
N ALA A 35 1.34 4.61 7.99
CA ALA A 35 0.38 3.64 8.49
C ALA A 35 0.16 2.42 7.58
N GLY A 36 1.03 2.23 6.57
CA GLY A 36 1.01 1.09 5.66
C GLY A 36 0.38 1.39 4.29
N ASP A 37 0.19 0.33 3.50
CA ASP A 37 -0.43 0.39 2.18
C ASP A 37 0.34 1.33 1.22
N CYS A 38 1.67 1.13 1.20
CA CYS A 38 2.60 1.90 0.38
C CYS A 38 2.70 1.35 -1.04
N ILE A 39 2.35 0.08 -1.25
CA ILE A 39 2.45 -0.63 -2.53
C ILE A 39 1.07 -0.89 -3.16
N ASN A 40 1.09 -1.40 -4.39
CA ASN A 40 -0.07 -1.73 -5.23
C ASN A 40 -0.88 -0.51 -5.69
N TRP A 41 -1.74 -0.70 -6.69
CA TRP A 41 -2.56 0.30 -7.41
C TRP A 41 -1.79 1.33 -8.25
N GLY A 42 -0.74 1.93 -7.70
CA GLY A 42 0.13 2.87 -8.42
C GLY A 42 1.35 2.19 -9.03
N PRO A 43 1.95 2.80 -10.08
CA PRO A 43 3.02 2.19 -10.85
C PRO A 43 4.39 2.21 -10.15
N PHE A 44 4.57 3.03 -9.10
CA PHE A 44 5.89 3.31 -8.51
C PHE A 44 6.07 2.70 -7.12
N SER A 45 5.58 1.47 -6.92
CA SER A 45 5.61 0.81 -5.60
C SER A 45 7.03 0.67 -5.05
N LEU A 46 8.01 0.34 -5.91
CA LEU A 46 9.40 0.19 -5.49
C LEU A 46 10.00 1.53 -5.06
N GLU A 47 9.82 2.56 -5.88
CA GLU A 47 10.34 3.91 -5.65
C GLU A 47 9.75 4.53 -4.39
N VAL A 48 8.45 4.31 -4.13
CA VAL A 48 7.79 4.74 -2.89
C VAL A 48 8.44 4.08 -1.67
N VAL A 49 8.62 2.75 -1.68
CA VAL A 49 9.23 2.03 -0.55
C VAL A 49 10.67 2.48 -0.33
N GLU A 50 11.47 2.59 -1.40
CA GLU A 50 12.83 3.09 -1.31
C GLU A 50 12.88 4.53 -0.77
N ARG A 51 11.94 5.37 -1.19
CA ARG A 51 11.88 6.75 -0.73
C ARG A 51 11.55 6.83 0.76
N ILE A 52 10.53 6.12 1.22
CA ILE A 52 10.15 6.07 2.64
C ILE A 52 11.31 5.55 3.48
N ALA A 53 12.02 4.52 3.03
CA ALA A 53 13.17 3.97 3.72
C ALA A 53 14.31 5.01 3.89
N ARG A 54 14.53 5.89 2.90
CA ARG A 54 15.54 6.96 2.97
C ARG A 54 15.18 8.08 3.94
N GLU A 55 13.90 8.38 4.14
CA GLU A 55 13.47 9.43 5.08
C GLU A 55 13.50 8.95 6.55
N ALA A 56 13.78 7.65 6.79
CA ALA A 56 13.92 7.04 8.13
C ALA A 56 12.68 7.23 9.04
N TRP A 57 11.49 7.28 8.44
CA TRP A 57 10.23 7.38 9.17
C TRP A 57 9.83 6.05 9.82
N ALA A 58 9.00 6.14 10.86
CA ALA A 58 8.38 4.95 11.44
C ALA A 58 7.30 4.42 10.48
N VAL A 59 7.31 3.11 10.21
CA VAL A 59 6.38 2.48 9.25
C VAL A 59 5.68 1.31 9.91
N ILE A 60 4.36 1.27 9.77
CA ILE A 60 3.50 0.14 10.12
C ILE A 60 3.16 -0.60 8.83
N ARG A 61 3.08 -1.93 8.92
CA ARG A 61 2.73 -2.79 7.79
C ARG A 61 1.23 -2.70 7.48
N GLY A 62 0.86 -2.41 6.24
CA GLY A 62 -0.51 -2.45 5.75
C GLY A 62 -0.93 -3.83 5.22
N ASN A 63 -2.19 -3.97 4.79
CA ASN A 63 -2.69 -5.22 4.21
C ASN A 63 -2.05 -5.53 2.85
N ASN A 64 -1.69 -4.53 2.05
CA ASN A 64 -1.02 -4.77 0.78
C ASN A 64 0.37 -5.38 0.97
N GLU A 65 1.14 -4.89 1.95
CA GLU A 65 2.39 -5.53 2.37
C GLU A 65 2.15 -6.88 3.06
N PHE A 66 1.01 -7.06 3.75
CA PHE A 66 0.59 -8.36 4.27
C PHE A 66 0.46 -9.39 3.14
N TYR A 67 -0.38 -9.09 2.15
CA TYR A 67 -0.65 -9.97 1.02
C TYR A 67 0.62 -10.31 0.23
N LEU A 68 1.49 -9.32 0.00
CA LEU A 68 2.72 -9.55 -0.76
C LEU A 68 3.72 -10.44 -0.01
N LEU A 69 4.13 -10.05 1.20
CA LEU A 69 5.23 -10.75 1.89
C LEU A 69 4.80 -12.09 2.50
N ASP A 70 3.50 -12.27 2.77
CA ASP A 70 2.99 -13.54 3.30
C ASP A 70 2.38 -14.44 2.22
N TYR A 71 2.41 -14.03 0.95
CA TYR A 71 2.01 -14.88 -0.18
C TYR A 71 2.69 -16.25 -0.10
N GLN A 72 1.88 -17.32 -0.16
CA GLN A 72 2.32 -18.72 -0.06
C GLN A 72 3.01 -19.12 1.26
N THR A 73 2.96 -18.28 2.30
CA THR A 73 3.45 -18.63 3.64
C THR A 73 2.33 -19.19 4.52
N GLY A 74 2.67 -19.87 5.62
CA GLY A 74 1.70 -20.30 6.63
C GLY A 74 0.93 -19.15 7.31
N ARG A 75 1.42 -17.91 7.20
CA ARG A 75 0.78 -16.70 7.75
C ARG A 75 -0.37 -16.19 6.88
N ALA A 76 -0.38 -16.49 5.58
CA ALA A 76 -1.52 -16.18 4.70
C ALA A 76 -2.79 -16.99 5.03
N ARG A 77 -2.71 -17.99 5.92
CA ARG A 77 -3.82 -18.89 6.26
C ARG A 77 -4.93 -18.23 7.10
N HIS A 78 -4.73 -17.00 7.61
CA HIS A 78 -5.60 -16.31 8.56
C HIS A 78 -6.27 -15.03 7.99
N LEU A 79 -6.42 -14.91 6.67
CA LEU A 79 -7.33 -13.90 6.13
C LEU A 79 -8.74 -14.14 6.71
N PRO A 80 -9.36 -13.14 7.37
CA PRO A 80 -10.76 -13.26 7.77
C PRO A 80 -11.61 -13.30 6.50
N GLY A 81 -11.98 -14.52 6.06
CA GLY A 81 -12.70 -14.74 4.81
C GLY A 81 -12.02 -15.76 3.90
N ALA A 82 -11.98 -17.01 4.37
CA ALA A 82 -11.53 -18.23 3.70
C ALA A 82 -10.03 -18.30 3.33
N PRO A 83 -9.33 -19.41 3.63
CA PRO A 83 -8.04 -19.67 3.01
C PRO A 83 -8.22 -19.66 1.48
N LEU A 84 -7.19 -19.24 0.73
CA LEU A 84 -7.08 -19.55 -0.69
C LEU A 84 -7.04 -21.08 -0.81
N THR A 85 -8.20 -21.72 -0.83
CA THR A 85 -8.31 -23.17 -1.05
C THR A 85 -7.81 -23.44 -2.46
N PRO A 86 -7.36 -24.68 -2.76
CA PRO A 86 -7.08 -25.10 -4.13
C PRO A 86 -8.22 -24.71 -5.09
N ASP A 87 -9.47 -24.75 -4.63
CA ASP A 87 -10.65 -24.34 -5.40
C ASP A 87 -10.69 -22.82 -5.66
N LEU A 88 -10.37 -21.98 -4.67
CA LEU A 88 -10.33 -20.53 -4.89
C LEU A 88 -9.17 -20.14 -5.82
N LEU A 89 -8.03 -20.81 -5.71
CA LEU A 89 -6.90 -20.65 -6.62
C LEU A 89 -7.26 -21.07 -8.05
N ALA A 90 -7.95 -22.21 -8.23
CA ALA A 90 -8.47 -22.63 -9.53
C ALA A 90 -9.45 -21.60 -10.10
N ARG A 91 -10.36 -21.07 -9.28
CA ARG A 91 -11.27 -19.98 -9.69
C ARG A 91 -10.53 -18.72 -10.09
N PHE A 92 -9.47 -18.32 -9.40
CA PHE A 92 -8.62 -17.19 -9.80
C PHE A 92 -7.90 -17.45 -11.13
N ALA A 93 -7.43 -18.67 -11.37
CA ALA A 93 -6.81 -19.03 -12.65
C ALA A 93 -7.81 -19.03 -13.82
N GLU A 94 -9.09 -19.23 -13.54
CA GLU A 94 -10.19 -19.12 -14.50
C GLU A 94 -10.69 -17.68 -14.69
N VAL A 95 -10.27 -16.71 -13.85
CA VAL A 95 -10.61 -15.30 -14.05
C VAL A 95 -9.91 -14.81 -15.30
N ASP A 96 -10.69 -14.58 -16.35
CA ASP A 96 -10.22 -13.82 -17.50
C ASP A 96 -10.04 -12.36 -17.10
N ALA A 97 -8.80 -11.99 -16.77
CA ALA A 97 -8.43 -10.63 -16.42
C ALA A 97 -8.77 -9.62 -17.54
N SER A 98 -8.89 -10.06 -18.80
CA SER A 98 -9.30 -9.20 -19.91
C SER A 98 -10.81 -8.89 -19.91
N ALA A 99 -11.61 -9.74 -19.26
CA ALA A 99 -13.04 -9.55 -19.04
C ALA A 99 -13.34 -8.72 -17.78
N TYR A 100 -12.37 -8.57 -16.86
CA TYR A 100 -12.53 -7.71 -15.70
C TYR A 100 -12.72 -6.25 -16.14
N ARG A 101 -13.83 -5.66 -15.71
CA ARG A 101 -14.09 -4.22 -15.82
C ARG A 101 -14.01 -3.68 -14.40
N PRO A 102 -12.94 -2.98 -14.02
CA PRO A 102 -12.92 -2.35 -12.71
C PRO A 102 -14.12 -1.41 -12.62
N PRO A 103 -14.78 -1.29 -11.45
CA PRO A 103 -15.74 -0.22 -11.25
C PRO A 103 -15.06 1.09 -11.61
N ALA A 104 -15.77 1.98 -12.32
CA ALA A 104 -15.23 3.29 -12.65
C ALA A 104 -14.75 3.93 -11.34
N TYR A 105 -13.43 4.10 -11.19
CA TYR A 105 -12.87 4.91 -10.13
C TYR A 105 -13.51 6.28 -10.30
N GLN A 106 -14.32 6.70 -9.33
CA GLN A 106 -14.77 8.09 -9.30
C GLN A 106 -13.50 8.92 -9.30
N GLN A 107 -13.26 9.61 -10.40
CA GLN A 107 -12.27 10.67 -10.44
C GLN A 107 -12.72 11.63 -9.35
N PHE A 108 -11.90 11.76 -8.30
CA PHE A 108 -12.12 12.81 -7.32
C PHE A 108 -11.88 14.13 -8.05
N ASP A 109 -12.98 14.86 -8.30
CA ASP A 109 -12.96 16.26 -8.75
C ASP A 109 -12.35 17.17 -7.67
#